data_AF-A0A822FKR5-F1
#
_entry.id   AF-A0A822FKR5-F1
#
_cell.length_a   1.000
_cell.length_b   1.000
_cell.length_c   1.000
_cell.angle_alpha   90.00
_cell.angle_beta   90.00
_cell.angle_gamma   90.00
#
_symmetry.space_group_name_H-M   'P 1'
#
loop_
_entity.id
_entity.type
_entity.pdbx_description
1 polymer ?
#
loop_
_entity_poly.entity_id
_entity_poly.type
_entity_poly.pdbx_seq_one_letter_code
_entity_poly.pdbx_strand_id
1 'polypeptide(L)'
;HKHCWCAVTVVNNYNCKEQLEVTSVERRNEIITIKNDSDLPSLRNPEILIGQKDLTALSYLNEPEVLYNLESRFNKSQIYTKCGIVLVTINLYEYLSIYGNDAIQLYHDQDIQLLEPHIFATAELAYQSMAIGNAKTIRNDNSSRFGKYIEIGFLKYHICGASMRTYLLEKSRVVYQAPDERNDHIFYQLCTQFNQPEMKSLALLPANQFRYTSEGNAITIKGVDDAQQFLETREALTLFGIENKVQMTIFRLLSSILHLGNVIINEGDGELSYVKESDKSFSIFCSLLKLDENRMRTWLCNKRIKTGVAVVNTTSNINQALFA
;
A
#
# COMPACT_ATOMS: atom_id res chain seq x y z
N HIS A 1 0.44 -43.61 -2.32
CA HIS A 1 -0.41 -42.42 -2.54
C HIS A 1 -0.33 -42.07 -4.02
N LYS A 2 -1.48 -42.03 -4.73
CA LYS A 2 -1.51 -41.66 -6.15
C LYS A 2 -1.36 -40.14 -6.28
N HIS A 3 -0.47 -39.67 -7.14
CA HIS A 3 -0.39 -38.27 -7.53
C HIS A 3 -1.76 -37.82 -8.07
N CYS A 4 -2.18 -36.58 -7.77
CA CYS A 4 -3.46 -36.03 -8.22
C CYS A 4 -3.55 -35.91 -9.75
N TRP A 5 -2.41 -35.75 -10.41
CA TRP A 5 -2.28 -35.59 -11.86
C TRP A 5 -1.13 -36.46 -12.39
N CYS A 6 -1.20 -36.83 -13.67
CA CYS A 6 -0.12 -37.53 -14.36
C CYS A 6 0.13 -36.91 -15.74
N ALA A 7 1.39 -36.86 -16.16
CA ALA A 7 1.76 -36.35 -17.47
C ALA A 7 1.54 -37.44 -18.55
N VAL A 8 1.04 -37.03 -19.71
CA VAL A 8 0.90 -37.87 -20.89
C VAL A 8 1.41 -37.12 -22.11
N THR A 9 1.82 -37.86 -23.14
CA THR A 9 2.24 -37.29 -24.42
C THR A 9 1.16 -37.52 -25.47
N VAL A 10 0.73 -36.46 -26.15
CA VAL A 10 -0.21 -36.56 -27.26
C VAL A 10 0.48 -37.22 -28.45
N VAL A 11 -0.13 -38.29 -28.99
CA VAL A 11 0.46 -39.08 -30.09
C VAL A 11 0.16 -38.44 -31.46
N ASN A 12 -1.06 -37.93 -31.62
CA ASN A 12 -1.57 -37.38 -32.87
C ASN A 12 -2.28 -36.04 -32.62
N ASN A 13 -2.21 -35.13 -33.60
CA ASN A 13 -2.92 -33.85 -33.52
C ASN A 13 -4.42 -34.05 -33.29
N TYR A 14 -4.97 -33.36 -32.30
CA TYR A 14 -6.41 -33.35 -32.04
C TYR A 14 -7.14 -32.63 -33.18
N ASN A 15 -8.13 -33.30 -33.79
CA ASN A 15 -8.88 -32.82 -34.95
C ASN A 15 -10.39 -32.71 -34.67
N CYS A 16 -10.76 -32.38 -33.44
CA CYS A 16 -12.15 -32.26 -32.98
C CYS A 16 -12.98 -33.56 -33.08
N LYS A 17 -12.31 -34.71 -33.09
CA LYS A 17 -12.96 -36.03 -32.92
C LYS A 17 -13.17 -36.30 -31.44
N GLU A 18 -14.15 -37.14 -31.09
CA GLU A 18 -14.47 -37.48 -29.70
C GLU A 18 -13.37 -38.26 -28.94
N GLN A 19 -12.17 -38.41 -29.50
CA GLN A 19 -11.09 -39.24 -28.97
C GLN A 19 -9.73 -38.56 -29.14
N LEU A 20 -8.93 -38.55 -28.07
CA LEU A 20 -7.56 -38.10 -28.03
C LEU A 20 -6.66 -39.28 -27.66
N GLU A 21 -5.70 -39.60 -28.53
CA GLU A 21 -4.72 -40.66 -28.29
C GLU A 21 -3.50 -40.12 -27.55
N VAL A 22 -3.19 -40.72 -26.41
CA VAL A 22 -2.08 -40.32 -25.56
C VAL A 22 -1.23 -41.52 -25.15
N THR A 23 0.05 -41.28 -24.86
CA THR A 23 0.94 -42.26 -24.25
C THR A 23 1.27 -41.81 -22.83
N SER A 24 0.99 -42.67 -21.85
CA SER A 24 1.31 -42.40 -20.45
C SER A 24 2.80 -42.58 -20.14
N VAL A 25 3.25 -42.11 -18.97
CA VAL A 25 4.64 -42.26 -18.51
C VAL A 25 5.09 -43.73 -18.48
N GLU A 26 4.16 -44.68 -18.30
CA GLU A 26 4.41 -46.12 -18.34
C GLU A 26 4.51 -46.69 -19.77
N ARG A 27 4.53 -45.83 -20.81
CA ARG A 27 4.53 -46.21 -22.23
C ARG A 27 3.33 -47.04 -22.67
N ARG A 28 2.19 -46.88 -22.00
CA ARG A 28 0.92 -47.45 -22.45
C ARG A 28 0.16 -46.42 -23.27
N ASN A 29 -0.35 -46.85 -24.42
CA ASN A 29 -1.26 -46.04 -25.21
C ASN A 29 -2.65 -46.09 -24.60
N GLU A 30 -3.24 -44.92 -24.41
CA GLU A 30 -4.54 -44.71 -23.80
C GLU A 30 -5.34 -43.78 -24.71
N ILE A 31 -6.66 -44.00 -24.74
CA ILE A 31 -7.58 -43.15 -25.50
C ILE A 31 -8.44 -42.41 -24.49
N ILE A 32 -8.40 -41.08 -24.55
CA ILE A 32 -9.23 -40.19 -23.75
C ILE A 32 -10.42 -39.77 -24.59
N THR A 33 -11.63 -40.02 -24.11
CA THR A 33 -12.86 -39.58 -24.77
C THR A 33 -13.13 -38.10 -24.46
N ILE A 34 -13.28 -37.26 -25.49
CA ILE A 34 -13.56 -35.83 -25.39
C ILE A 34 -14.98 -35.58 -25.88
N LYS A 35 -15.93 -35.23 -25.00
CA LYS A 35 -17.32 -34.97 -25.42
C LYS A 35 -17.52 -33.50 -25.81
N ASN A 36 -16.70 -32.61 -25.26
CA ASN A 36 -16.69 -31.18 -25.53
C ASN A 36 -15.30 -30.61 -25.21
N ASP A 37 -15.03 -29.38 -25.65
CA ASP A 37 -13.70 -28.76 -25.48
C ASP A 37 -13.29 -28.58 -24.01
N SER A 38 -14.25 -28.53 -23.07
CA SER A 38 -13.96 -28.50 -21.63
C SER A 38 -13.44 -29.84 -21.06
N ASP A 39 -13.59 -30.95 -21.79
CA ASP A 39 -13.03 -32.25 -21.41
C ASP A 39 -11.55 -32.38 -21.83
N LEU A 40 -10.99 -31.41 -22.56
CA LEU A 40 -9.59 -31.44 -22.98
C LEU A 40 -8.65 -31.41 -21.75
N PRO A 41 -7.62 -32.28 -21.71
CA PRO A 41 -6.62 -32.25 -20.66
C PRO A 41 -5.89 -30.91 -20.60
N SER A 42 -5.51 -30.50 -19.39
CA SER A 42 -4.68 -29.31 -19.19
C SER A 42 -3.33 -29.45 -19.90
N LEU A 43 -2.94 -28.43 -20.65
CA LEU A 43 -1.63 -28.37 -21.29
C LEU A 43 -0.52 -28.19 -20.26
N ARG A 44 0.59 -28.87 -20.50
CA ARG A 44 1.81 -28.79 -19.69
C ARG A 44 2.68 -27.64 -20.16
N ASN A 45 3.28 -26.88 -19.23
CA ASN A 45 4.24 -25.85 -19.60
C ASN A 45 5.54 -26.47 -20.15
N PRO A 46 6.24 -25.77 -21.05
CA PRO A 46 7.60 -26.13 -21.45
C PRO A 46 8.53 -26.26 -20.24
N GLU A 47 9.50 -27.18 -20.32
CA GLU A 47 10.37 -27.49 -19.17
C GLU A 47 11.17 -26.29 -18.63
N ILE A 48 11.46 -25.31 -19.50
CA ILE A 48 12.14 -24.06 -19.11
C ILE A 48 11.34 -23.20 -18.13
N LEU A 49 10.01 -23.39 -18.07
CA LEU A 49 9.13 -22.66 -17.17
C LEU A 49 8.87 -23.42 -15.85
N ILE A 50 9.58 -24.52 -15.59
CA ILE A 50 9.44 -25.26 -14.33
C ILE A 50 10.27 -24.58 -13.23
N GLY A 51 9.66 -24.40 -12.06
CA GLY A 51 10.29 -23.85 -10.87
C GLY A 51 10.34 -22.33 -10.81
N GLN A 52 9.52 -21.65 -11.62
CA GLN A 52 9.47 -20.19 -11.70
C GLN A 52 9.17 -19.56 -10.35
N LYS A 53 9.85 -18.45 -10.07
CA LYS A 53 9.72 -17.67 -8.83
C LYS A 53 8.32 -17.06 -8.68
N ASP A 54 7.70 -16.72 -9.81
CA ASP A 54 6.35 -16.20 -9.90
C ASP A 54 5.53 -17.06 -10.87
N LEU A 55 4.40 -17.59 -10.38
CA LEU A 55 3.51 -18.43 -11.16
C LEU A 55 2.85 -17.68 -12.34
N THR A 56 2.86 -16.34 -12.33
CA THR A 56 2.38 -15.53 -13.47
C THR A 56 3.29 -15.64 -14.70
N ALA A 57 4.50 -16.17 -14.55
CA ALA A 57 5.41 -16.43 -15.68
C ALA A 57 5.09 -17.72 -16.45
N LEU A 58 4.15 -18.54 -15.97
CA LEU A 58 3.73 -19.76 -16.66
C LEU A 58 2.89 -19.42 -17.90
N SER A 59 3.10 -20.16 -19.00
CA SER A 59 2.30 -20.01 -20.22
C SER A 59 0.88 -20.56 -20.04
N TYR A 60 0.77 -21.69 -19.34
CA TYR A 60 -0.49 -22.33 -19.00
C TYR A 60 -0.65 -22.31 -17.48
N LEU A 61 -1.59 -21.50 -17.01
CA LEU A 61 -1.91 -21.41 -15.58
C LEU A 61 -3.11 -22.29 -15.27
N ASN A 62 -2.84 -23.53 -14.86
CA ASN A 62 -3.84 -24.51 -14.45
C ASN A 62 -3.37 -25.25 -13.18
N GLU A 63 -4.28 -25.94 -12.51
CA GLU A 63 -4.01 -26.62 -11.23
C GLU A 63 -2.83 -27.62 -11.29
N PRO A 64 -2.73 -28.52 -12.31
CA PRO A 64 -1.56 -29.40 -12.45
C PRO A 64 -0.24 -28.64 -12.51
N GLU A 65 -0.19 -27.55 -13.27
CA GLU A 65 1.05 -26.78 -13.48
C GLU A 65 1.45 -25.97 -12.25
N VAL A 66 0.48 -25.42 -11.52
CA VAL A 66 0.74 -24.78 -10.22
C VAL A 66 1.30 -25.79 -9.24
N LEU A 67 0.64 -26.95 -9.11
CA LEU A 67 1.09 -28.02 -8.21
C LEU A 67 2.51 -28.48 -8.55
N TYR A 68 2.77 -28.72 -9.83
CA TYR A 68 4.07 -29.20 -10.30
C TYR A 68 5.19 -28.16 -10.12
N ASN A 69 4.90 -26.87 -10.36
CA ASN A 69 5.88 -25.80 -10.11
C ASN A 69 6.20 -25.67 -8.61
N LEU A 70 5.17 -25.71 -7.76
CA LEU A 70 5.32 -25.67 -6.30
C LEU A 70 6.08 -26.90 -5.77
N GLU A 71 5.77 -28.10 -6.26
CA GLU A 71 6.49 -29.33 -5.91
C GLU A 71 7.96 -29.25 -6.33
N SER A 72 8.25 -28.78 -7.55
CA SER A 72 9.63 -28.61 -8.03
C SER A 72 10.45 -27.65 -7.17
N ARG A 73 9.85 -26.54 -6.74
CA ARG A 73 10.48 -25.56 -5.83
C ARG A 73 10.64 -26.13 -4.42
N PHE A 74 9.60 -26.76 -3.89
CA PHE A 74 9.61 -27.36 -2.57
C PHE A 74 10.68 -28.44 -2.44
N ASN A 75 10.86 -29.28 -3.47
CA ASN A 75 11.92 -30.29 -3.54
C ASN A 75 13.34 -29.70 -3.55
N LYS A 76 13.47 -28.39 -3.81
CA LYS A 76 14.72 -27.62 -3.70
C LYS A 76 14.78 -26.77 -2.42
N SER A 77 13.92 -27.07 -1.44
CA SER A 77 13.75 -26.31 -0.19
C SER A 77 13.35 -24.83 -0.39
N GLN A 78 12.81 -24.48 -1.55
CA GLN A 78 12.30 -23.14 -1.85
C GLN A 78 10.84 -23.05 -1.44
N ILE A 79 10.61 -22.70 -0.17
CA ILE A 79 9.27 -22.72 0.43
C ILE A 79 8.38 -21.55 0.02
N TYR A 80 8.97 -20.49 -0.53
CA TYR A 80 8.29 -19.27 -0.94
C TYR A 80 8.19 -19.20 -2.46
N THR A 81 7.00 -18.89 -2.97
CA THR A 81 6.73 -18.73 -4.41
C THR A 81 5.72 -17.60 -4.61
N LYS A 82 5.97 -16.66 -5.51
CA LYS A 82 5.00 -15.61 -5.85
C LYS A 82 3.90 -16.15 -6.76
N CYS A 83 2.72 -15.58 -6.63
CA CYS A 83 1.62 -15.72 -7.56
C CYS A 83 1.05 -14.32 -7.77
N GLY A 84 1.73 -13.53 -8.62
CA GLY A 84 1.48 -12.10 -8.73
C GLY A 84 1.68 -11.37 -7.39
N ILE A 85 0.62 -10.75 -6.89
CA ILE A 85 0.65 -10.00 -5.62
C ILE A 85 0.68 -10.89 -4.36
N VAL A 86 0.53 -12.21 -4.52
CA VAL A 86 0.45 -13.17 -3.43
C VAL A 86 1.80 -13.84 -3.22
N LEU A 87 2.17 -14.08 -1.95
CA LEU A 87 3.25 -14.98 -1.59
C LEU A 87 2.68 -16.32 -1.09
N VAL A 88 2.91 -17.39 -1.84
CA VAL A 88 2.63 -18.78 -1.44
C VAL A 88 3.77 -19.27 -0.55
N THR A 89 3.44 -19.84 0.60
CA THR A 89 4.40 -20.43 1.53
C THR A 89 4.03 -21.87 1.83
N ILE A 90 4.97 -22.80 1.67
CA ILE A 90 4.79 -24.22 1.97
C ILE A 90 5.60 -24.56 3.22
N ASN A 91 4.95 -25.10 4.23
CA ASN A 91 5.63 -25.46 5.48
C ASN A 91 6.52 -26.69 5.26
N LEU A 92 7.84 -26.53 5.42
CA LEU A 92 8.82 -27.63 5.37
C LEU A 92 8.88 -28.42 6.69
N TYR A 93 8.27 -27.91 7.76
CA TYR A 93 8.39 -28.43 9.14
C TYR A 93 9.83 -28.57 9.65
N GLU A 94 10.74 -27.83 9.03
CA GLU A 94 12.17 -27.78 9.36
C GLU A 94 12.62 -26.34 9.51
N TYR A 95 13.69 -26.13 10.28
CA TYR A 95 14.30 -24.83 10.41
C TYR A 95 15.13 -24.50 9.17
N LEU A 96 14.82 -23.38 8.53
CA LEU A 96 15.59 -22.85 7.41
C LEU A 96 16.41 -21.64 7.86
N SER A 97 17.68 -21.60 7.50
CA SER A 97 18.59 -20.47 7.74
C SER A 97 18.37 -19.31 6.76
N ILE A 98 17.12 -18.90 6.57
CA ILE A 98 16.69 -17.83 5.64
C ILE A 98 16.09 -16.62 6.36
N TYR A 99 16.11 -16.62 7.70
CA TYR A 99 15.52 -15.58 8.54
C TYR A 99 16.56 -14.81 9.37
N GLY A 100 17.85 -15.04 9.11
CA GLY A 100 18.94 -14.36 9.78
C GLY A 100 19.03 -12.87 9.42
N ASN A 101 19.88 -12.13 10.14
CA ASN A 101 20.08 -10.70 9.91
C ASN A 101 20.63 -10.41 8.50
N ASP A 102 21.43 -11.33 7.96
CA ASP A 102 21.93 -11.34 6.59
C ASP A 102 20.78 -11.40 5.56
N ALA A 103 19.77 -12.23 5.79
CA ALA A 103 18.58 -12.28 4.95
C ALA A 103 17.76 -10.98 5.06
N ILE A 104 17.59 -10.42 6.25
CA ILE A 104 16.89 -9.12 6.40
C ILE A 104 17.60 -8.03 5.60
N GLN A 105 18.93 -7.93 5.74
CA GLN A 105 19.74 -6.95 5.00
C GLN A 105 19.68 -7.16 3.49
N LEU A 106 19.62 -8.40 3.02
CA LEU A 106 19.47 -8.71 1.60
C LEU A 106 18.17 -8.18 0.99
N TYR A 107 17.07 -8.13 1.75
CA TYR A 107 15.76 -7.70 1.25
C TYR A 107 15.45 -6.22 1.50
N HIS A 108 16.30 -5.51 2.24
CA HIS A 108 16.13 -4.10 2.55
C HIS A 108 16.58 -3.20 1.39
N ASP A 109 15.73 -2.24 0.99
CA ASP A 109 16.03 -1.24 -0.05
C ASP A 109 16.54 -1.84 -1.38
N GLN A 110 16.10 -3.05 -1.72
CA GLN A 110 16.46 -3.73 -2.98
C GLN A 110 15.30 -3.73 -3.99
N ASP A 111 15.63 -4.00 -5.26
CA ASP A 111 14.63 -4.34 -6.26
C ASP A 111 14.07 -5.76 -6.00
N ILE A 112 12.90 -5.79 -5.38
CA ILE A 112 12.21 -7.00 -4.92
C ILE A 112 11.78 -7.91 -6.08
N GLN A 113 11.77 -7.42 -7.33
CA GLN A 113 11.48 -8.25 -8.51
C GLN A 113 12.65 -9.15 -8.89
N LEU A 114 13.88 -8.76 -8.55
CA LEU A 114 15.10 -9.51 -8.86
C LEU A 114 15.43 -10.59 -7.82
N LEU A 115 14.93 -10.43 -6.59
CA LEU A 115 15.21 -11.33 -5.47
C LEU A 115 14.33 -12.60 -5.49
N GLU A 116 14.74 -13.61 -4.71
CA GLU A 116 13.87 -14.76 -4.46
C GLU A 116 12.59 -14.34 -3.73
N PRO A 117 11.45 -14.99 -3.98
CA PRO A 117 10.26 -14.82 -3.15
C PRO A 117 10.60 -15.07 -1.68
N HIS A 118 10.21 -14.14 -0.81
CA HIS A 118 10.44 -14.26 0.63
C HIS A 118 9.42 -13.43 1.39
N ILE A 119 9.17 -13.77 2.65
CA ILE A 119 8.27 -12.97 3.49
C ILE A 119 8.80 -11.55 3.72
N PHE A 120 10.13 -11.38 3.76
CA PHE A 120 10.78 -10.07 3.85
C PHE A 120 10.56 -9.23 2.59
N ALA A 121 10.54 -9.83 1.40
CA ALA A 121 10.16 -9.14 0.17
C ALA A 121 8.71 -8.61 0.24
N THR A 122 7.77 -9.39 0.79
CA THR A 122 6.39 -8.91 0.99
C THR A 122 6.31 -7.82 2.04
N ALA A 123 7.08 -7.94 3.13
CA ALA A 123 7.17 -6.91 4.16
C ALA A 123 7.73 -5.61 3.58
N GLU A 124 8.79 -5.68 2.77
CA GLU A 124 9.42 -4.55 2.11
C GLU A 124 8.49 -3.89 1.07
N LEU A 125 7.79 -4.68 0.23
CA LEU A 125 6.78 -4.14 -0.69
C LEU A 125 5.67 -3.41 0.08
N ALA A 126 5.19 -3.99 1.18
CA ALA A 126 4.19 -3.36 2.02
C ALA A 126 4.73 -2.07 2.67
N TYR A 127 5.99 -2.08 3.09
CA TYR A 127 6.70 -0.95 3.69
C TYR A 127 6.90 0.21 2.72
N GLN A 128 7.31 -0.08 1.48
CA GLN A 128 7.45 0.89 0.39
C GLN A 128 6.08 1.43 -0.05
N SER A 129 5.03 0.60 -0.06
CA SER A 129 3.69 1.03 -0.49
C SER A 129 2.92 1.90 0.53
N MET A 130 3.38 2.02 1.78
CA MET A 130 2.68 2.79 2.82
C MET A 130 3.22 4.21 2.94
N ALA A 131 2.86 5.07 1.99
CA ALA A 131 3.11 6.51 2.13
C ALA A 131 2.27 7.16 3.25
N ILE A 132 1.09 6.61 3.57
CA ILE A 132 0.18 7.08 4.62
C ILE A 132 0.31 6.15 5.83
N GLY A 133 0.74 6.68 6.99
CA GLY A 133 0.89 5.94 8.24
C GLY A 133 2.28 5.37 8.54
N ASN A 134 3.28 5.61 7.69
CA ASN A 134 4.68 5.45 8.05
C ASN A 134 5.41 6.80 8.02
N ALA A 135 6.38 6.96 8.91
CA ALA A 135 7.17 8.18 9.05
C ALA A 135 8.60 7.90 9.52
N LYS A 136 9.51 8.84 9.24
CA LYS A 136 10.85 8.85 9.81
C LYS A 136 10.81 9.14 11.31
N THR A 137 11.47 8.30 12.10
CA THR A 137 11.70 8.49 13.53
C THR A 137 13.19 8.40 13.83
N ILE A 138 13.61 8.75 15.05
CA ILE A 138 15.01 8.59 15.47
C ILE A 138 15.54 7.14 15.41
N ARG A 139 14.65 6.14 15.38
CA ARG A 139 15.01 4.71 15.42
C ARG A 139 14.93 4.01 14.07
N ASN A 140 14.10 4.52 13.17
CA ASN A 140 13.76 3.89 11.90
C ASN A 140 13.23 4.97 10.95
N ASP A 141 13.86 5.07 9.78
CA ASP A 141 13.57 6.08 8.77
C ASP A 141 12.21 5.89 8.07
N ASN A 142 11.58 4.73 8.18
CA ASN A 142 10.22 4.48 7.69
C ASN A 142 9.41 3.65 8.72
N SER A 143 9.37 4.13 9.97
CA SER A 143 8.63 3.50 11.08
C SER A 143 7.12 3.49 10.83
N SER A 144 6.49 2.31 10.90
CA SER A 144 5.03 2.21 10.91
C SER A 144 4.42 2.82 12.17
N ARG A 145 3.44 3.70 11.98
CA ARG A 145 2.76 4.47 13.03
C ARG A 145 1.34 3.98 13.31
N PHE A 146 1.02 2.77 12.87
CA PHE A 146 -0.21 2.05 13.15
C PHE A 146 0.03 0.54 13.11
N GLY A 147 -0.80 -0.22 13.81
CA GLY A 147 -0.86 -1.68 13.73
C GLY A 147 -1.72 -2.14 12.56
N LYS A 148 -1.33 -3.23 11.90
CA LYS A 148 -2.02 -3.77 10.73
C LYS A 148 -2.29 -5.27 10.89
N TYR A 149 -3.53 -5.68 10.66
CA TYR A 149 -3.93 -7.08 10.54
C TYR A 149 -4.54 -7.30 9.16
N ILE A 150 -4.05 -8.28 8.42
CA ILE A 150 -4.52 -8.60 7.08
C ILE A 150 -5.09 -10.01 7.10
N GLU A 151 -6.37 -10.14 6.78
CA GLU A 151 -7.03 -11.43 6.51
C GLU A 151 -7.00 -11.69 5.00
N ILE A 152 -6.60 -12.89 4.61
CA ILE A 152 -6.62 -13.31 3.21
C ILE A 152 -7.74 -14.34 3.06
N GLY A 153 -8.69 -14.07 2.17
CA GLY A 153 -9.83 -14.94 1.87
C GLY A 153 -9.46 -15.99 0.84
N PHE A 154 -9.83 -17.24 1.11
CA PHE A 154 -9.62 -18.36 0.19
C PHE A 154 -10.96 -18.96 -0.24
N LEU A 155 -11.14 -19.17 -1.55
CA LEU A 155 -12.22 -19.98 -2.12
C LEU A 155 -11.60 -21.22 -2.77
N LYS A 156 -11.89 -22.40 -2.21
CA LYS A 156 -11.37 -23.69 -2.70
C LYS A 156 -9.86 -23.64 -3.00
N TYR A 157 -9.08 -23.12 -2.05
CA TYR A 157 -7.61 -22.97 -2.12
C TYR A 157 -7.05 -21.86 -3.03
N HIS A 158 -7.89 -21.11 -3.72
CA HIS A 158 -7.48 -19.90 -4.44
C HIS A 158 -7.77 -18.65 -3.61
N ILE A 159 -6.88 -17.66 -3.65
CA ILE A 159 -7.17 -16.38 -3.02
C ILE A 159 -8.28 -15.69 -3.79
N CYS A 160 -9.35 -15.36 -3.08
CA CYS A 160 -10.50 -14.67 -3.64
C CYS A 160 -10.59 -13.21 -3.16
N GLY A 161 -9.78 -12.82 -2.17
CA GLY A 161 -9.69 -11.45 -1.71
C GLY A 161 -8.82 -11.30 -0.47
N ALA A 162 -8.72 -10.06 0.01
CA ALA A 162 -8.08 -9.74 1.28
C ALA A 162 -8.88 -8.65 1.99
N SER A 163 -8.79 -8.62 3.31
CA SER A 163 -9.35 -7.58 4.17
C SER A 163 -8.26 -7.09 5.10
N MET A 164 -8.19 -5.78 5.31
CA MET A 164 -7.20 -5.17 6.20
C MET A 164 -7.92 -4.43 7.32
N ARG A 165 -7.48 -4.67 8.55
CA ARG A 165 -7.89 -3.93 9.75
C ARG A 165 -6.69 -3.16 10.27
N THR A 166 -6.90 -1.90 10.61
CA THR A 166 -5.87 -1.01 11.15
C THR A 166 -6.15 -0.68 12.60
N TYR A 167 -5.10 -0.48 13.38
CA TYR A 167 -5.17 -0.23 14.82
C TYR A 167 -4.27 0.93 15.19
N LEU A 168 -4.76 1.80 16.07
CA LEU A 168 -3.94 2.79 16.80
C LEU A 168 -3.02 3.63 15.90
N LEU A 169 -3.58 4.30 14.89
CA LEU A 169 -2.84 5.31 14.15
C LEU A 169 -2.38 6.44 15.08
N GLU A 170 -1.10 6.77 15.06
CA GLU A 170 -0.50 7.86 15.83
C GLU A 170 -0.92 9.24 15.28
N LYS A 171 -2.14 9.67 15.59
CA LYS A 171 -2.70 10.93 15.06
C LYS A 171 -1.88 12.18 15.41
N SER A 172 -1.18 12.18 16.56
CA SER A 172 -0.34 13.31 16.99
C SER A 172 0.80 13.59 15.99
N ARG A 173 1.25 12.59 15.25
CA ARG A 173 2.30 12.70 14.22
C ARG A 173 2.00 13.76 13.17
N VAL A 174 0.72 13.93 12.86
CA VAL A 174 0.26 14.87 11.83
C VAL A 174 0.58 16.32 12.21
N VAL A 175 0.50 16.66 13.49
CA VAL A 175 0.60 18.04 13.98
C VAL A 175 1.86 18.32 14.80
N TYR A 176 2.63 17.29 15.14
CA TYR A 176 3.83 17.39 15.95
C TYR A 176 4.89 16.36 15.53
N GLN A 177 6.15 16.80 15.45
CA GLN A 177 7.32 15.95 15.25
C GLN A 177 8.45 16.35 16.21
N ALA A 178 9.10 15.36 16.83
CA ALA A 178 10.29 15.62 17.63
C ALA A 178 11.49 15.96 16.71
N PRO A 179 12.57 16.55 17.25
CA PRO A 179 13.78 16.81 16.47
C PRO A 179 14.30 15.55 15.77
N ASP A 180 14.65 15.71 14.50
CA ASP A 180 15.10 14.68 13.56
C ASP A 180 14.04 13.66 13.11
N GLU A 181 12.76 13.87 13.45
CA GLU A 181 11.64 13.07 12.96
C GLU A 181 10.88 13.76 11.82
N ARG A 182 10.13 12.97 11.05
CA ARG A 182 9.21 13.46 10.01
C ARG A 182 7.76 13.22 10.38
N ASN A 183 6.88 13.92 9.68
CA ASN A 183 5.49 13.52 9.50
C ASN A 183 5.41 12.30 8.56
N ASP A 184 4.21 11.81 8.26
CA ASP A 184 4.01 10.71 7.32
C ASP A 184 4.61 11.03 5.94
N HIS A 185 5.18 10.01 5.28
CA HIS A 185 5.92 10.18 4.03
C HIS A 185 5.12 10.90 2.94
N ILE A 186 3.82 10.62 2.85
CA ILE A 186 2.93 11.20 1.84
C ILE A 186 2.95 12.74 1.82
N PHE A 187 3.17 13.41 2.96
CA PHE A 187 3.18 14.86 2.99
C PHE A 187 4.40 15.43 2.27
N TYR A 188 5.56 14.81 2.43
CA TYR A 188 6.79 15.22 1.77
C TYR A 188 6.77 14.85 0.30
N GLN A 189 6.31 13.63 -0.02
CA GLN A 189 6.04 13.18 -1.38
C GLN A 189 5.13 14.16 -2.13
N LEU A 190 4.04 14.60 -1.50
CA LEU A 190 3.12 15.59 -2.08
C LEU A 190 3.78 16.96 -2.23
N CYS A 191 4.55 17.42 -1.23
CA CYS A 191 5.26 18.70 -1.29
C CYS A 191 6.28 18.79 -2.43
N THR A 192 6.83 17.67 -2.92
CA THR A 192 7.74 17.69 -4.09
C THR A 192 7.03 18.12 -5.38
N GLN A 193 5.70 18.05 -5.42
CA GLN A 193 4.89 18.32 -6.60
C GLN A 193 4.43 19.79 -6.69
N PHE A 194 4.94 20.68 -5.84
CA PHE A 194 4.47 22.07 -5.73
C PHE A 194 4.53 22.89 -7.02
N ASN A 195 5.46 22.56 -7.93
CA ASN A 195 5.60 23.21 -9.24
C ASN A 195 4.85 22.52 -10.38
N GLN A 196 4.15 21.40 -10.12
CA GLN A 196 3.50 20.64 -11.18
C GLN A 196 2.19 21.30 -11.62
N PRO A 197 1.96 21.50 -12.94
CA PRO A 197 0.75 22.13 -13.46
C PRO A 197 -0.56 21.44 -13.01
N GLU A 198 -0.56 20.10 -12.97
CA GLU A 198 -1.70 19.28 -12.52
C GLU A 198 -2.05 19.57 -11.04
N MET A 199 -1.04 19.92 -10.23
CA MET A 199 -1.16 20.11 -8.78
C MET A 199 -1.42 21.56 -8.36
N LYS A 200 -1.48 22.51 -9.31
CA LYS A 200 -1.66 23.94 -9.01
C LYS A 200 -2.90 24.23 -8.16
N SER A 201 -3.98 23.48 -8.37
CA SER A 201 -5.23 23.62 -7.61
C SER A 201 -5.10 23.25 -6.13
N LEU A 202 -4.05 22.52 -5.76
CA LEU A 202 -3.77 22.12 -4.38
C LEU A 202 -2.99 23.19 -3.61
N ALA A 203 -2.50 24.24 -4.27
CA ALA A 203 -1.73 25.32 -3.65
C ALA A 203 -0.57 24.82 -2.77
N LEU A 204 0.13 23.77 -3.21
CA LEU A 204 1.24 23.17 -2.49
C LEU A 204 2.44 24.12 -2.41
N LEU A 205 3.20 23.96 -1.34
CA LEU A 205 4.48 24.65 -1.10
C LEU A 205 5.56 23.59 -0.81
N PRO A 206 6.85 23.96 -0.88
CA PRO A 206 7.92 23.11 -0.38
C PRO A 206 7.71 22.72 1.10
N ALA A 207 8.17 21.53 1.50
CA ALA A 207 7.93 20.96 2.83
C ALA A 207 8.46 21.82 4.00
N ASN A 208 9.46 22.68 3.76
CA ASN A 208 9.97 23.61 4.77
C ASN A 208 9.06 24.84 5.00
N GLN A 209 8.02 25.03 4.19
CA GLN A 209 7.06 26.13 4.32
C GLN A 209 5.77 25.73 5.02
N PHE A 210 5.58 24.44 5.32
CA PHE A 210 4.46 23.97 6.12
C PHE A 210 4.94 23.57 7.52
N ARG A 211 4.33 24.16 8.54
CA ARG A 211 4.64 23.88 9.95
C ARG A 211 4.64 22.38 10.24
N TYR A 212 3.60 21.68 9.78
CA TYR A 212 3.39 20.24 10.02
C TYR A 212 4.38 19.32 9.30
N THR A 213 5.29 19.82 8.46
CA THR A 213 6.38 19.03 7.87
C THR A 213 7.76 19.54 8.23
N SER A 214 7.86 20.75 8.79
CA SER A 214 9.13 21.38 9.14
C SER A 214 9.51 21.29 10.62
N GLU A 215 8.56 20.98 11.51
CA GLU A 215 8.77 21.06 12.98
C GLU A 215 9.92 20.17 13.49
N GLY A 216 10.07 18.97 12.93
CA GLY A 216 11.16 18.06 13.28
C GLY A 216 12.53 18.43 12.71
N ASN A 217 12.64 19.47 11.89
CA ASN A 217 13.88 19.89 11.21
C ASN A 217 14.56 18.80 10.35
N ALA A 218 13.83 17.77 9.92
CA ALA A 218 14.34 16.69 9.08
C ALA A 218 13.46 16.48 7.84
N ILE A 219 13.58 17.35 6.83
CA ILE A 219 12.70 17.29 5.64
C ILE A 219 13.11 16.22 4.61
N THR A 220 14.34 15.71 4.67
CA THR A 220 14.87 14.68 3.74
C THR A 220 15.30 13.43 4.50
N ILE A 221 15.28 12.29 3.82
CA ILE A 221 15.85 11.02 4.30
C ILE A 221 16.97 10.62 3.34
N LYS A 222 18.10 10.13 3.88
CA LYS A 222 19.25 9.75 3.05
C LYS A 222 18.88 8.58 2.14
N GLY A 223 19.16 8.71 0.84
CA GLY A 223 18.90 7.65 -0.14
C GLY A 223 17.44 7.57 -0.63
N VAL A 224 16.58 8.48 -0.17
CA VAL A 224 15.15 8.46 -0.48
C VAL A 224 14.79 9.64 -1.38
N ASP A 225 14.14 9.34 -2.51
CA ASP A 225 13.57 10.35 -3.41
C ASP A 225 12.05 10.43 -3.20
N ASP A 226 11.60 11.47 -2.48
CA ASP A 226 10.18 11.70 -2.22
C ASP A 226 9.37 12.01 -3.51
N ALA A 227 10.00 12.54 -4.57
CA ALA A 227 9.32 12.80 -5.84
C ALA A 227 9.09 11.51 -6.62
N GLN A 228 10.06 10.62 -6.65
CA GLN A 228 9.91 9.29 -7.24
C GLN A 228 8.87 8.46 -6.49
N GLN A 229 8.94 8.39 -5.16
CA GLN A 229 7.96 7.65 -4.36
C GLN A 229 6.53 8.19 -4.50
N PHE A 230 6.36 9.49 -4.80
CA PHE A 230 5.04 10.02 -5.11
C PHE A 230 4.46 9.40 -6.39
N LEU A 231 5.27 9.19 -7.42
CA LEU A 231 4.85 8.52 -8.65
C LEU A 231 4.46 7.08 -8.38
N GLU A 232 5.29 6.34 -7.64
CA GLU A 232 5.03 4.95 -7.22
C GLU A 232 3.72 4.86 -6.41
N THR A 233 3.46 5.84 -5.53
CA THR A 233 2.20 5.92 -4.77
C THR A 233 1.00 6.11 -5.70
N ARG A 234 1.08 6.99 -6.71
CA ARG A 234 -0.01 7.19 -7.69
C ARG A 234 -0.27 5.95 -8.53
N GLU A 235 0.80 5.27 -8.95
CA GLU A 235 0.70 4.02 -9.70
C GLU A 235 0.03 2.92 -8.87
N ALA A 236 0.43 2.78 -7.60
CA ALA A 236 -0.19 1.83 -6.67
C ALA A 236 -1.68 2.13 -6.47
N LEU A 237 -2.06 3.39 -6.23
CA LEU A 237 -3.48 3.78 -6.11
C LEU A 237 -4.27 3.42 -7.38
N THR A 238 -3.69 3.65 -8.56
CA THR A 238 -4.30 3.31 -9.84
C THR A 238 -4.49 1.80 -9.99
N LEU A 239 -3.50 0.99 -9.58
CA LEU A 239 -3.57 -0.47 -9.59
C LEU A 239 -4.69 -0.99 -8.69
N PHE A 240 -4.95 -0.34 -7.54
CA PHE A 240 -6.08 -0.65 -6.67
C PHE A 240 -7.43 -0.14 -7.19
N GLY A 241 -7.49 0.37 -8.42
CA GLY A 241 -8.72 0.88 -9.04
C GLY A 241 -9.16 2.26 -8.55
N ILE A 242 -8.27 3.01 -7.88
CA ILE A 242 -8.57 4.37 -7.43
C ILE A 242 -8.30 5.33 -8.58
N GLU A 243 -9.38 5.81 -9.19
CA GLU A 243 -9.32 6.76 -10.31
C GLU A 243 -8.59 8.06 -9.94
N ASN A 244 -7.96 8.70 -10.93
CA ASN A 244 -7.24 9.97 -10.77
C ASN A 244 -8.09 11.03 -10.02
N LYS A 245 -9.38 11.14 -10.33
CA LYS A 245 -10.30 12.07 -9.65
C LYS A 245 -10.37 11.83 -8.13
N VAL A 246 -10.36 10.57 -7.71
CA VAL A 246 -10.37 10.19 -6.28
C VAL A 246 -8.99 10.45 -5.67
N GLN A 247 -7.90 10.13 -6.37
CA GLN A 247 -6.53 10.47 -5.92
C GLN A 247 -6.37 11.97 -5.68
N MET A 248 -6.81 12.81 -6.62
CA MET A 248 -6.80 14.27 -6.46
C MET A 248 -7.66 14.74 -5.29
N THR A 249 -8.73 14.02 -4.96
CA THR A 249 -9.53 14.31 -3.76
C THR A 249 -8.75 14.00 -2.49
N ILE A 250 -8.00 12.89 -2.44
CA ILE A 250 -7.10 12.54 -1.33
C ILE A 250 -6.01 13.60 -1.18
N PHE A 251 -5.33 13.98 -2.27
CA PHE A 251 -4.27 14.99 -2.24
C PHE A 251 -4.79 16.38 -1.83
N ARG A 252 -6.02 16.73 -2.21
CA ARG A 252 -6.71 17.94 -1.74
C ARG A 252 -6.95 17.93 -0.24
N LEU A 253 -7.35 16.79 0.34
CA LEU A 253 -7.50 16.65 1.79
C LEU A 253 -6.14 16.80 2.50
N LEU A 254 -5.10 16.14 1.99
CA LEU A 254 -3.74 16.24 2.56
C LEU A 254 -3.19 17.68 2.48
N SER A 255 -3.35 18.35 1.34
CA SER A 255 -2.95 19.76 1.21
C SER A 255 -3.73 20.66 2.18
N SER A 256 -5.04 20.41 2.38
CA SER A 256 -5.81 21.19 3.34
C SER A 256 -5.29 21.05 4.77
N ILE A 257 -4.83 19.86 5.18
CA ILE A 257 -4.22 19.63 6.50
C ILE A 257 -2.92 20.45 6.64
N LEU A 258 -2.09 20.48 5.59
CA LEU A 258 -0.85 21.28 5.60
C LEU A 258 -1.14 22.79 5.73
N HIS A 259 -2.12 23.29 4.97
CA HIS A 259 -2.54 24.70 5.07
C HIS A 259 -3.17 25.03 6.41
N LEU A 260 -3.94 24.11 7.01
CA LEU A 260 -4.48 24.28 8.35
C LEU A 260 -3.36 24.47 9.39
N GLY A 261 -2.26 23.72 9.28
CA GLY A 261 -1.10 23.87 10.16
C GLY A 261 -0.36 25.20 10.06
N ASN A 262 -0.58 25.94 8.97
CA ASN A 262 -0.01 27.28 8.76
C ASN A 262 -0.96 28.42 9.17
N VAL A 263 -2.20 28.12 9.58
CA VAL A 263 -3.14 29.13 10.05
C VAL A 263 -2.62 29.78 11.33
N ILE A 264 -2.54 31.11 11.34
CA ILE A 264 -2.05 31.87 12.48
C ILE A 264 -3.25 32.30 13.33
N ILE A 265 -3.39 31.66 14.49
CA ILE A 265 -4.31 32.09 15.54
C ILE A 265 -3.62 33.16 16.38
N ASN A 266 -4.26 34.32 16.52
CA ASN A 266 -3.75 35.49 17.22
C ASN A 266 -4.48 35.64 18.56
N GLU A 267 -3.78 36.18 19.55
CA GLU A 267 -4.37 36.60 20.83
C GLU A 267 -5.14 37.90 20.62
N GLY A 268 -6.38 37.94 21.11
CA GLY A 268 -7.24 39.14 21.15
C GLY A 268 -7.37 39.70 22.56
N ASP A 269 -8.28 40.66 22.73
CA ASP A 269 -8.52 41.27 24.03
C ASP A 269 -9.12 40.27 25.03
N GLY A 270 -8.54 40.18 26.24
CA GLY A 270 -9.01 39.27 27.28
C GLY A 270 -8.72 37.80 26.97
N GLU A 271 -9.73 36.92 27.04
CA GLU A 271 -9.59 35.49 26.71
C GLU A 271 -9.95 35.15 25.25
N LEU A 272 -9.93 36.14 24.36
CA LEU A 272 -10.30 35.97 22.96
C LEU A 272 -9.12 35.48 22.11
N SER A 273 -9.41 34.66 21.11
CA SER A 273 -8.51 34.39 20.00
C SER A 273 -9.19 34.69 18.66
N TYR A 274 -8.40 34.97 17.62
CA TYR A 274 -8.93 35.21 16.28
C TYR A 274 -7.95 34.83 15.16
N VAL A 275 -8.48 34.51 13.98
CA VAL A 275 -7.70 34.36 12.75
C VAL A 275 -7.91 35.61 11.90
N LYS A 276 -6.83 36.20 11.37
CA LYS A 276 -6.89 37.41 10.52
C LYS A 276 -7.57 37.13 9.18
N GLU A 277 -8.33 38.10 8.66
CA GLU A 277 -8.92 38.00 7.32
C GLU A 277 -7.87 37.90 6.21
N SER A 278 -6.69 38.46 6.43
CA SER A 278 -5.55 38.40 5.51
C SER A 278 -4.76 37.09 5.56
N ASP A 279 -5.14 36.14 6.42
CA ASP A 279 -4.47 34.84 6.52
C ASP A 279 -4.73 33.99 5.26
N LYS A 280 -3.71 33.92 4.40
CA LYS A 280 -3.79 33.21 3.11
C LYS A 280 -3.97 31.71 3.29
N SER A 281 -3.30 31.10 4.28
CA SER A 281 -3.39 29.66 4.52
C SER A 281 -4.79 29.27 4.98
N PHE A 282 -5.44 30.13 5.79
CA PHE A 282 -6.84 29.95 6.16
C PHE A 282 -7.78 29.99 4.95
N SER A 283 -7.67 31.00 4.08
CA SER A 283 -8.53 31.09 2.88
C SER A 283 -8.29 29.92 1.91
N ILE A 284 -7.03 29.47 1.75
CA ILE A 284 -6.70 28.28 0.94
C ILE A 284 -7.32 27.03 1.57
N PHE A 285 -7.15 26.81 2.89
CA PHE A 285 -7.75 25.70 3.61
C PHE A 285 -9.27 25.63 3.41
N CYS A 286 -9.97 26.76 3.60
CA CYS A 286 -11.41 26.84 3.38
C CYS A 286 -11.78 26.58 1.92
N SER A 287 -11.03 27.11 0.96
CA SER A 287 -11.25 26.86 -0.47
C SER A 287 -11.09 25.39 -0.85
N LEU A 288 -10.02 24.73 -0.40
CA LEU A 288 -9.75 23.32 -0.65
C LEU A 288 -10.86 22.42 -0.13
N LEU A 289 -11.43 22.74 1.04
CA LEU A 289 -12.52 21.98 1.66
C LEU A 289 -13.93 22.48 1.29
N LYS A 290 -14.04 23.57 0.53
CA LYS A 290 -15.31 24.24 0.19
C LYS A 290 -16.11 24.65 1.43
N LEU A 291 -15.43 25.25 2.40
CA LEU A 291 -16.00 25.72 3.67
C LEU A 291 -16.35 27.21 3.60
N ASP A 292 -17.34 27.60 4.39
CA ASP A 292 -17.66 29.01 4.64
C ASP A 292 -16.62 29.61 5.59
N GLU A 293 -15.84 30.58 5.09
CA GLU A 293 -14.74 31.20 5.84
C GLU A 293 -15.21 31.86 7.15
N ASN A 294 -16.35 32.54 7.13
CA ASN A 294 -16.87 33.24 8.31
C ASN A 294 -17.24 32.27 9.44
N ARG A 295 -17.93 31.18 9.09
CA ARG A 295 -18.28 30.11 10.03
C ARG A 295 -17.02 29.41 10.55
N MET A 296 -16.09 29.05 9.67
CA MET A 296 -14.88 28.35 10.09
C MET A 296 -14.02 29.21 11.01
N ARG A 297 -13.87 30.50 10.70
CA ARG A 297 -13.15 31.48 11.53
C ARG A 297 -13.76 31.60 12.92
N THR A 298 -15.10 31.61 12.98
CA THR A 298 -15.84 31.59 14.24
C THR A 298 -15.51 30.33 15.04
N TRP A 299 -15.64 29.14 14.44
CA TRP A 299 -15.53 27.87 15.18
C TRP A 299 -14.10 27.44 15.51
N LEU A 300 -13.07 27.97 14.85
CA LEU A 300 -11.68 27.77 15.28
C LEU A 300 -11.38 28.48 16.61
N CYS A 301 -12.09 29.56 16.93
CA CYS A 301 -11.83 30.40 18.10
C CYS A 301 -12.96 30.36 19.14
N ASN A 302 -14.00 29.56 18.90
CA ASN A 302 -15.16 29.44 19.78
C ASN A 302 -15.59 27.98 19.91
N LYS A 303 -16.07 27.61 21.09
CA LYS A 303 -16.62 26.29 21.37
C LYS A 303 -18.10 26.39 21.73
N ARG A 304 -18.88 25.42 21.28
CA ARG A 304 -20.30 25.28 21.62
C ARG A 304 -20.46 24.25 22.73
N ILE A 305 -20.99 24.67 23.86
CA ILE A 305 -21.23 23.81 25.03
C ILE A 305 -22.73 23.59 25.16
N LYS A 306 -23.14 22.33 25.25
CA LYS A 306 -24.52 21.94 25.54
C LYS A 306 -24.64 21.51 27.00
N THR A 307 -25.46 22.21 27.77
CA THR A 307 -25.73 21.95 29.18
C THR A 307 -27.23 21.79 29.39
N GLY A 308 -27.68 20.54 29.50
CA GLY A 308 -29.11 20.19 29.57
C GLY A 308 -29.85 20.65 28.31
N VAL A 309 -30.78 21.60 28.48
CA VAL A 309 -31.56 22.23 27.41
C VAL A 309 -30.91 23.49 26.82
N ALA A 310 -29.90 24.07 27.46
CA ALA A 310 -29.25 25.28 26.98
C ALA A 310 -28.04 24.97 26.09
N VAL A 311 -27.85 25.82 25.07
CA VAL A 311 -26.65 25.83 24.21
C VAL A 311 -25.97 27.18 24.39
N VAL A 312 -24.73 27.16 24.87
CA VAL A 312 -23.93 28.36 25.11
C VAL A 312 -22.70 28.31 24.19
N ASN A 313 -22.44 29.39 23.47
CA ASN A 313 -21.19 29.56 22.74
C ASN A 313 -20.22 30.33 23.65
N THR A 314 -19.02 29.80 23.82
CA THR A 314 -17.97 30.41 24.63
C THR A 314 -16.73 30.60 23.77
N THR A 315 -16.03 31.71 23.99
CA THR A 315 -14.77 32.03 23.33
C THR A 315 -13.66 31.12 23.85
N SER A 316 -12.66 30.89 23.02
CA SER A 316 -11.46 30.13 23.38
C SER A 316 -10.27 31.06 23.43
N ASN A 317 -9.42 30.92 24.45
CA ASN A 317 -8.12 31.57 24.43
C ASN A 317 -7.20 30.92 23.40
N ILE A 318 -6.06 31.55 23.11
CA ILE A 318 -5.14 31.08 22.07
C ILE A 318 -4.68 29.62 22.26
N ASN A 319 -4.40 29.19 23.49
CA ASN A 319 -3.97 27.82 23.78
C ASN A 319 -5.10 26.81 23.55
N GLN A 320 -6.32 27.16 23.93
CA GLN A 320 -7.50 26.32 23.68
C GLN A 320 -7.79 26.21 22.17
N ALA A 321 -7.65 27.31 21.43
CA ALA A 321 -7.88 27.34 19.99
C ALA A 321 -6.80 26.57 19.20
N LEU A 322 -5.54 26.61 19.65
CA LEU A 322 -4.45 25.83 19.05
C LEU A 322 -4.55 24.32 19.35
N PHE A 323 -5.15 23.95 20.48
CA PHE A 323 -5.34 22.54 20.86
C PHE A 323 -6.55 21.88 20.17
N ALA A 324 -7.57 22.67 19.83
CA ALA A 324 -8.84 22.21 19.25
C ALA A 324 -8.70 21.76 17.79
#